data_AF-A0A3B9LH91-F1
#
_entry.id   AF-A0A3B9LH91-F1
#
_cell.length_a   1.000
_cell.length_b   1.000
_cell.length_c   1.000
_cell.angle_alpha   90.00
_cell.angle_beta   90.00
_cell.angle_gamma   90.00
#
_symmetry.space_group_name_H-M   'P 1'
#
loop_
_entity.id
_entity.type
_entity.pdbx_description
1 polymer ?
#
loop_
_entity_poly.entity_id
_entity_poly.type
_entity_poly.pdbx_seq_one_letter_code
_entity_poly.pdbx_strand_id
1 'polypeptide(L)'
;MPEATAPPKPAAPASQYTRANPFPAKLVVNRTLCGEGSKKDTRHFELDLRGWGLSYEVGDSMTVWPTDDLTVGDEIIKTIGASGDEE
;
A
#
# COMPACT_ATOMS: atom_id res chain seq x y z
N MET A 1 0.23 38.09 3.23
CA MET A 1 0.76 37.01 2.36
C MET A 1 -0.41 36.51 1.53
N PRO A 2 -0.45 36.67 0.20
CA PRO A 2 -1.57 36.20 -0.60
C PRO A 2 -1.46 34.68 -0.78
N GLU A 3 -2.56 33.98 -0.51
CA GLU A 3 -2.72 32.55 -0.74
C GLU A 3 -2.81 32.30 -2.25
N ALA A 4 -1.86 31.56 -2.81
CA ALA A 4 -1.82 31.26 -4.23
C ALA A 4 -2.83 30.15 -4.53
N THR A 5 -3.98 30.52 -5.11
CA THR A 5 -4.95 29.57 -5.65
C THR A 5 -4.34 28.84 -6.85
N ALA A 6 -4.13 27.53 -6.70
CA ALA A 6 -3.67 26.66 -7.78
C ALA A 6 -4.75 26.55 -8.89
N PRO A 7 -4.36 26.55 -10.18
CA PRO A 7 -5.30 26.41 -11.29
C PRO A 7 -5.93 24.99 -11.33
N PRO A 8 -7.16 24.85 -11.86
CA PRO A 8 -7.84 23.56 -11.94
C PRO A 8 -7.14 22.62 -12.93
N LYS A 9 -6.82 21.41 -12.45
CA LYS A 9 -6.07 20.38 -13.17
C LYS A 9 -6.94 19.69 -14.24
N PRO A 10 -6.41 19.44 -15.46
CA PRO A 10 -7.09 18.61 -16.46
C PRO A 10 -7.35 17.20 -15.91
N ALA A 11 -8.54 16.68 -16.14
CA ALA A 11 -8.90 15.33 -15.73
C ALA A 11 -7.96 14.31 -16.39
N ALA A 12 -7.19 13.59 -15.57
CA ALA A 12 -6.36 12.49 -16.05
C ALA A 12 -7.26 11.40 -16.64
N PRO A 13 -6.84 10.71 -17.72
CA PRO A 13 -7.58 9.58 -18.26
C PRO A 13 -7.82 8.55 -17.14
N ALA A 14 -8.99 7.91 -17.16
CA ALA A 14 -9.34 6.90 -16.17
C ALA A 14 -8.25 5.82 -16.11
N SER A 15 -7.55 5.75 -14.99
CA SER A 15 -6.54 4.73 -14.75
C SER A 15 -7.20 3.36 -14.75
N GLN A 16 -6.56 2.39 -15.42
CA GLN A 16 -6.94 0.98 -15.34
C GLN A 16 -6.87 0.44 -13.89
N TYR A 17 -6.07 1.08 -13.05
CA TYR A 17 -5.93 0.76 -11.64
C TYR A 17 -6.82 1.67 -10.80
N THR A 18 -7.66 1.05 -9.99
CA THR A 18 -8.60 1.69 -9.08
C THR A 18 -8.47 1.08 -7.70
N ARG A 19 -9.23 1.58 -6.71
CA ARG A 19 -9.27 0.95 -5.40
C ARG A 19 -9.70 -0.52 -5.46
N ALA A 20 -10.60 -0.90 -6.38
CA ALA A 20 -11.08 -2.28 -6.56
C ALA A 20 -10.15 -3.14 -7.44
N ASN A 21 -9.26 -2.51 -8.22
CA ASN A 21 -8.26 -3.18 -9.05
C ASN A 21 -6.89 -2.54 -8.81
N PRO A 22 -6.20 -2.87 -7.69
CA PRO A 22 -4.95 -2.22 -7.32
C PRO A 22 -3.80 -2.59 -8.27
N PHE A 23 -2.85 -1.69 -8.42
CA PHE A 23 -1.64 -1.97 -9.20
C PHE A 23 -0.71 -2.94 -8.44
N PRO A 24 -0.28 -4.05 -9.05
CA PRO A 24 0.63 -5.00 -8.41
C PRO A 24 2.09 -4.50 -8.46
N ALA A 25 2.36 -3.41 -7.74
CA ALA A 25 3.70 -2.81 -7.68
C ALA A 25 4.70 -3.76 -7.00
N LYS A 26 5.91 -3.84 -7.54
CA LYS A 26 6.99 -4.63 -6.92
C LYS A 26 7.67 -3.83 -5.81
N LEU A 27 7.84 -4.44 -4.64
CA LEU A 27 8.67 -3.87 -3.57
C LEU A 27 10.16 -4.03 -3.90
N VAL A 28 10.88 -2.91 -4.00
CA VAL A 28 12.30 -2.86 -4.36
C VAL A 28 13.17 -2.66 -3.13
N VAL A 29 12.72 -1.82 -2.19
CA VAL A 29 13.45 -1.54 -0.95
C VAL A 29 12.52 -1.71 0.24
N ASN A 30 13.06 -2.33 1.29
CA ASN A 30 12.50 -2.37 2.63
C ASN A 30 13.65 -2.22 3.62
N ARG A 31 13.76 -1.07 4.28
CA ARG A 31 14.81 -0.82 5.28
C ARG A 31 14.25 -0.17 6.53
N THR A 32 14.82 -0.51 7.67
CA THR A 32 14.54 0.19 8.93
C THR A 32 15.09 1.61 8.87
N LEU A 33 14.31 2.56 9.39
CA LEU A 33 14.75 3.91 9.72
C LEU A 33 15.04 4.07 11.22
N CYS A 34 14.77 3.03 12.00
CA CYS A 34 15.05 3.00 13.44
C CYS A 34 16.43 2.40 13.71
N GLY A 35 17.13 2.97 14.70
CA GLY A 35 18.38 2.44 15.22
C GLY A 35 18.18 1.27 16.18
N GLU A 36 19.28 0.60 16.53
CA GLU A 36 19.28 -0.51 17.48
C GLU A 36 18.66 -0.11 18.82
N GLY A 37 17.84 -1.00 19.40
CA GLY A 37 17.16 -0.77 20.67
C GLY A 37 15.91 0.13 20.61
N SER A 38 15.52 0.62 19.43
CA SER A 38 14.25 1.33 19.26
C SER A 38 13.06 0.41 19.56
N LYS A 39 12.10 0.91 20.37
CA LYS A 39 10.81 0.24 20.61
C LYS A 39 9.80 0.44 19.47
N LYS A 40 10.12 1.30 18.51
CA LYS A 40 9.31 1.55 17.31
C LYS A 40 9.98 0.92 16.12
N ASP A 41 9.19 0.39 15.20
CA ASP A 41 9.64 -0.03 13.87
C ASP A 41 9.05 0.95 12.84
N THR A 42 9.91 1.73 12.19
CA THR A 42 9.56 2.64 11.11
C THR A 42 10.39 2.26 9.91
N ARG A 43 9.73 2.04 8.76
CA ARG A 43 10.38 1.51 7.56
C ARG A 43 10.25 2.44 6.38
N HIS A 44 11.32 2.47 5.59
CA HIS A 44 11.37 3.10 4.28
C HIS A 44 11.14 2.03 3.22
N PHE A 45 10.09 2.23 2.43
CA PHE A 45 9.70 1.35 1.34
C PHE A 45 9.83 2.07 0.01
N GLU A 46 10.33 1.37 -1.00
CA GLU A 46 10.34 1.85 -2.38
C GLU A 46 9.63 0.83 -3.28
N LEU A 47 8.65 1.30 -4.05
CA LEU A 47 7.87 0.49 -4.97
C LEU A 47 8.24 0.85 -6.40
N ASP A 48 8.38 -0.16 -7.27
CA ASP A 48 8.52 0.04 -8.71
C ASP A 48 7.14 0.33 -9.32
N LEU A 49 6.97 1.56 -9.83
CA LEU A 49 5.74 2.06 -10.44
C LEU A 49 5.79 2.05 -11.98
N ARG A 50 6.79 1.41 -12.59
CA ARG A 50 6.86 1.26 -14.05
C ARG A 50 5.61 0.54 -14.55
N GLY A 51 4.91 1.17 -15.50
CA GLY A 51 3.66 0.62 -16.05
C GLY A 51 2.41 0.94 -15.23
N TRP A 52 2.52 1.69 -14.13
CA TRP A 52 1.35 2.15 -13.36
C TRP A 52 0.48 3.11 -14.17
N GLY A 53 1.08 3.92 -15.04
CA GLY A 53 0.36 4.83 -15.92
C GLY A 53 -0.33 6.01 -15.21
N LEU A 54 -0.07 6.18 -13.91
CA LEU A 54 -0.56 7.28 -13.09
C LEU A 54 0.58 8.22 -12.69
N SER A 55 0.28 9.51 -12.63
CA SER A 55 1.16 10.54 -12.06
C SER A 55 0.72 10.85 -10.63
N TYR A 56 1.68 11.04 -9.73
CA TYR A 56 1.43 11.52 -8.37
C TYR A 56 2.26 12.79 -8.10
N GLU A 57 1.80 13.60 -7.17
CA GLU A 57 2.44 14.83 -6.73
C GLU A 57 2.84 14.76 -5.26
N VAL A 58 3.70 15.69 -4.82
CA VAL A 58 4.09 15.79 -3.41
C VAL A 58 2.86 16.14 -2.58
N GLY A 59 2.58 15.32 -1.57
CA GLY A 59 1.40 15.44 -0.73
C GLY A 59 0.31 14.42 -1.06
N ASP A 60 0.39 13.76 -2.22
CA ASP A 60 -0.49 12.63 -2.52
C ASP A 60 -0.20 11.46 -1.58
N SER A 61 -1.27 10.70 -1.29
CA SER A 61 -1.20 9.49 -0.48
C SER A 61 -1.49 8.26 -1.34
N MET A 62 -0.88 7.14 -0.97
CA MET A 62 -1.09 5.85 -1.62
C MET A 62 -1.80 4.90 -0.68
N THR A 63 -2.79 4.19 -1.19
CA THR A 63 -3.42 3.08 -0.47
C THR A 63 -2.70 1.77 -0.81
N VAL A 64 -2.30 1.03 0.21
CA VAL A 64 -1.70 -0.31 0.09
C VAL A 64 -2.74 -1.34 0.53
N TRP A 65 -2.89 -2.41 -0.26
CA TRP A 65 -3.72 -3.55 0.10
C TRP A 65 -2.85 -4.61 0.78
N PRO A 66 -2.98 -4.82 2.10
CA PRO A 66 -2.21 -5.83 2.80
C PRO A 66 -2.81 -7.22 2.58
N THR A 67 -1.98 -8.24 2.79
CA THR A 67 -2.40 -9.62 2.98
C THR A 67 -2.20 -9.99 4.43
N ASP A 68 -3.15 -10.72 5.00
CA ASP A 68 -3.02 -11.24 6.36
C ASP A 68 -1.88 -12.27 6.47
N ASP A 69 -1.39 -12.48 7.70
CA ASP A 69 -0.45 -13.55 8.01
C ASP A 69 -1.18 -14.90 8.00
N LEU A 70 -0.80 -15.76 7.05
CA LEU A 70 -1.39 -17.09 6.90
C LEU A 70 -1.27 -17.93 8.17
N THR A 71 -0.20 -17.76 8.93
CA THR A 71 0.03 -18.52 10.17
C THR A 71 -1.04 -18.20 11.21
N VAL A 72 -1.37 -16.91 11.37
CA VAL A 72 -2.40 -16.46 12.30
C VAL A 72 -3.78 -16.92 11.82
N GLY A 73 -4.03 -16.85 10.52
CA GLY A 73 -5.26 -17.38 9.92
C GLY A 73 -5.44 -18.87 10.23
N ASP A 74 -4.41 -19.68 9.98
CA ASP A 74 -4.40 -21.11 10.24
C ASP A 74 -4.63 -21.45 11.71
N GLU A 75 -4.02 -20.70 12.63
CA GLU A 75 -4.22 -20.86 14.07
C GLU A 75 -5.68 -20.63 14.46
N ILE A 76 -6.30 -19.58 13.92
CA ILE A 76 -7.71 -19.26 14.17
C ILE A 76 -8.60 -20.38 13.62
N ILE A 77 -8.40 -20.80 12.37
CA ILE A 77 -9.17 -21.87 11.70
C ILE A 77 -9.11 -23.16 12.52
N LYS A 78 -7.91 -23.56 12.96
CA LYS A 78 -7.73 -24.74 13.83
C LYS A 78 -8.42 -24.57 15.18
N THR A 79 -8.33 -23.38 15.78
CA THR A 79 -8.93 -23.11 17.09
C THR A 79 -10.45 -23.20 17.05
N ILE A 80 -11.08 -22.78 15.95
CA ILE A 80 -12.53 -22.90 15.76
C ILE A 80 -12.97 -24.27 15.25
N GLY A 81 -12.02 -25.18 14.98
CA GLY A 81 -12.30 -26.53 14.48
C GLY A 81 -12.76 -26.56 13.03
N ALA A 82 -12.46 -25.53 12.25
CA ALA A 82 -12.75 -25.46 10.82
C ALA A 82 -11.62 -26.09 9.98
N SER A 83 -11.91 -26.33 8.70
CA SER A 83 -10.99 -26.83 7.69
C SER A 83 -10.37 -25.72 6.85
N GLY A 84 -11.05 -24.58 6.70
CA GLY A 84 -10.63 -23.50 5.81
C GLY A 84 -11.08 -23.67 4.35
N ASP A 85 -11.67 -24.83 4.02
CA ASP A 85 -12.21 -25.16 2.69
C ASP A 85 -13.76 -25.07 2.66
N GLU A 86 -14.37 -24.40 3.64
CA GLU A 86 -15.81 -24.20 3.68
C GLU A 86 -16.30 -23.25 2.57
N GLU A 87 -17.41 -23.60 1.90
CA GLU A 87 -18.12 -22.73 0.93
C GLU A 87 -19.02 -21.68 1.58
#